data_AF-A0A396U550-F1
#
_entry.id   AF-A0A396U550-F1
#
_cell.length_a   1.000
_cell.length_b   1.000
_cell.length_c   1.000
_cell.angle_alpha   90.00
_cell.angle_beta   90.00
_cell.angle_gamma   90.00
#
_symmetry.space_group_name_H-M   'P 1'
#
loop_
_entity.id
_entity.type
_entity.pdbx_description
1 polymer ?
#
loop_
_entity_poly.entity_id
_entity_poly.type
_entity_poly.pdbx_seq_one_letter_code
_entity_poly.pdbx_strand_id
1 'polypeptide(L)'
;MQTLNVLDNRFSPFNTFSTLSADTLTADALAAQNFVDSKKLTKRSTLLIIEQLQTTLDLEELLTLFAQEVARYFDFSGLYFKCPSLSKTLRGSRKAKQERQFQLKVNDDYIGTLTYSINAPISIASFKILEQLHQCLLHPLKNAIAYHQAMQLAMQDALTGLGNRRYFNEQLKRAMHNANRHHSLVGLVVGDLNKFKAINDNFGHPAGDKVLIEFANVLKTCIRDSDSLFRFGGDEFAIIVENANDSALNIIEQRVLQALPENVLLAQYKLGCSLGSTFMNRADDEHSFFERADQALYRKKINQTQRLSVV
;
A
#
# COMPACT_ATOMS: atom_id res chain seq x y z
N MET A 1 16.14 -35.23 -4.45
CA MET A 1 15.95 -35.36 -5.91
C MET A 1 14.99 -34.27 -6.37
N GLN A 2 15.27 -33.72 -7.56
CA GLN A 2 14.49 -32.74 -8.33
C GLN A 2 13.00 -33.16 -8.45
N THR A 3 12.02 -32.28 -8.66
CA THR A 3 11.84 -31.38 -9.82
C THR A 3 10.83 -30.27 -9.50
N LEU A 4 11.18 -29.00 -9.78
CA LEU A 4 10.66 -28.16 -10.88
C LEU A 4 9.13 -27.90 -10.87
N ASN A 5 8.77 -26.66 -10.54
CA ASN A 5 7.75 -25.91 -11.28
C ASN A 5 8.19 -24.45 -11.38
N VAL A 6 9.14 -24.22 -12.30
CA VAL A 6 9.40 -22.92 -12.88
C VAL A 6 8.35 -22.76 -13.98
N LEU A 7 7.23 -22.11 -13.66
CA LEU A 7 6.37 -21.57 -14.70
C LEU A 7 7.07 -20.34 -15.27
N ASP A 8 7.70 -20.63 -16.40
CA ASP A 8 8.19 -19.76 -17.46
C ASP A 8 7.26 -18.54 -17.66
N ASN A 9 7.55 -17.42 -17.00
CA ASN A 9 6.94 -16.15 -17.36
C ASN A 9 7.81 -15.50 -18.46
N ARG A 10 7.62 -15.96 -19.69
CA ARG A 10 8.36 -15.50 -20.89
C ARG A 10 8.05 -14.04 -21.29
N PHE A 11 7.21 -13.34 -20.54
CA PHE A 11 6.84 -11.94 -20.75
C PHE A 11 7.14 -11.04 -19.54
N SER A 12 8.23 -11.33 -18.80
CA SER A 12 8.79 -10.30 -17.92
C SER A 12 9.57 -9.30 -18.78
N PRO A 13 9.28 -7.98 -18.73
CA PRO A 13 10.01 -6.96 -19.46
C PRO A 13 11.51 -6.90 -19.12
N PHE A 14 11.96 -7.70 -18.14
CA PHE A 14 13.36 -7.83 -17.76
C PHE A 14 14.17 -8.85 -18.55
N ASN A 15 13.56 -9.87 -19.17
CA ASN A 15 14.32 -10.77 -20.07
C ASN A 15 14.79 -10.04 -21.34
N THR A 16 14.10 -8.96 -21.73
CA THR A 16 14.43 -8.10 -22.87
C THR A 16 15.72 -7.31 -22.71
N PHE A 17 16.18 -7.01 -21.48
CA PHE A 17 17.43 -6.27 -21.28
C PHE A 17 18.68 -7.09 -21.59
N SER A 18 18.59 -8.42 -21.45
CA SER A 18 19.68 -9.36 -21.76
C SER A 18 19.72 -9.82 -23.22
N THR A 19 18.63 -9.67 -23.99
CA THR A 19 18.52 -10.24 -25.35
C THR A 19 18.98 -9.31 -26.47
N LEU A 20 19.25 -8.02 -26.21
CA LEU A 20 19.63 -7.05 -27.25
C LEU A 20 21.13 -7.09 -27.62
N SER A 21 21.93 -7.96 -27.02
CA SER A 21 23.40 -7.99 -27.21
C SER A 21 23.95 -9.23 -27.93
N ALA A 22 23.12 -10.17 -28.40
CA ALA A 22 23.61 -11.46 -28.88
C ALA A 22 23.52 -11.72 -30.40
N ASP A 23 22.64 -11.06 -31.15
CA ASP A 23 22.42 -11.38 -32.57
C ASP A 23 22.75 -10.21 -33.50
N THR A 24 24.03 -10.02 -33.82
CA THR A 24 24.51 -9.46 -35.10
C THR A 24 26.03 -9.56 -35.19
N LEU A 25 26.51 -10.75 -35.55
CA LEU A 25 27.87 -10.94 -36.05
C LEU A 25 27.79 -11.35 -37.51
N THR A 26 27.73 -10.36 -38.41
CA THR A 26 28.36 -10.39 -39.74
C THR A 26 28.30 -8.99 -40.37
N ALA A 27 29.44 -8.57 -40.93
CA ALA A 27 29.65 -7.38 -41.78
C ALA A 27 29.57 -5.99 -41.09
N ASP A 28 30.73 -5.47 -40.64
CA ASP A 28 31.38 -4.32 -41.30
C ASP A 28 32.36 -3.60 -40.37
N ALA A 29 33.65 -3.75 -40.68
CA ALA A 29 34.77 -3.07 -40.02
C ALA A 29 34.80 -1.54 -40.25
N LEU A 30 33.82 -0.98 -40.97
CA LEU A 30 33.58 0.45 -41.14
C LEU A 30 32.56 1.03 -40.14
N ALA A 31 31.81 0.19 -39.40
CA ALA A 31 30.89 0.63 -38.36
C ALA A 31 31.57 0.87 -36.99
N ALA A 32 32.80 0.39 -36.80
CA ALA A 32 33.53 0.48 -35.53
C ALA A 32 33.85 1.93 -35.12
N GLN A 33 33.94 2.87 -36.07
CA GLN A 33 34.12 4.29 -35.77
C GLN A 33 32.80 4.98 -35.31
N ASN A 34 31.63 4.45 -35.73
CA ASN A 34 30.31 5.00 -35.41
C ASN A 34 29.64 4.35 -34.19
N PHE A 35 30.13 3.18 -33.73
CA PHE A 35 29.52 2.47 -32.60
C PHE A 35 29.86 3.09 -31.23
N VAL A 36 30.96 3.85 -31.14
CA VAL A 36 31.39 4.51 -29.90
C VAL A 36 30.61 5.82 -29.64
N ASP A 37 30.02 6.42 -30.67
CA ASP A 37 29.16 7.62 -30.52
C ASP A 37 27.70 7.30 -30.15
N SER A 38 27.30 6.03 -30.13
CA SER A 38 25.91 5.59 -29.91
C SER A 38 25.44 5.62 -28.44
N LYS A 39 26.35 5.78 -27.47
CA LYS A 39 26.04 5.84 -26.02
C LYS A 39 26.20 7.24 -25.44
N LYS A 40 25.78 8.29 -26.15
CA LYS A 40 25.70 9.65 -25.59
C LYS A 40 24.25 10.01 -25.30
N LEU A 41 23.99 10.49 -24.08
CA LEU A 41 22.70 11.07 -23.73
C LEU A 41 22.54 12.39 -24.50
N THR A 42 21.59 12.43 -25.44
CA THR A 42 21.32 13.65 -26.23
C THR A 42 20.31 14.54 -25.51
N LYS A 43 20.32 15.85 -25.78
CA LYS A 43 19.29 16.78 -25.25
C LYS A 43 17.86 16.32 -25.57
N ARG A 44 17.65 15.70 -26.73
CA ARG A 44 16.35 15.15 -27.12
C ARG A 44 15.96 13.96 -26.25
N SER A 45 16.88 13.04 -26.00
CA SER A 45 16.66 11.89 -25.10
C SER A 45 16.37 12.36 -23.66
N THR A 46 17.10 13.38 -23.18
CA THR A 46 16.86 14.02 -21.88
C THR A 46 15.47 14.63 -21.77
N LEU A 47 14.99 15.32 -22.81
CA LEU A 47 13.65 15.89 -22.82
C LEU A 47 12.57 14.80 -22.79
N LEU A 48 12.75 13.74 -23.59
CA LEU A 48 11.80 12.62 -23.65
C LEU A 48 11.67 11.88 -22.32
N ILE A 49 12.78 11.60 -21.63
CA ILE A 49 12.71 10.96 -20.31
C ILE A 49 12.04 11.88 -19.29
N ILE A 50 12.32 13.19 -19.30
CA ILE A 50 11.67 14.14 -18.41
C ILE A 50 10.16 14.15 -18.65
N GLU A 51 9.72 14.19 -19.92
CA GLU A 51 8.31 14.13 -20.30
C GLU A 51 7.66 12.85 -19.77
N GLN A 52 8.30 11.69 -19.97
CA GLN A 52 7.80 10.40 -19.49
C GLN A 52 7.72 10.32 -17.97
N LEU A 53 8.76 10.77 -17.25
CA LEU A 53 8.80 10.70 -15.80
C LEU A 53 7.77 11.62 -15.14
N GLN A 54 7.34 12.68 -15.83
CA GLN A 54 6.29 13.57 -15.34
C GLN A 54 4.87 13.01 -15.53
N THR A 55 4.68 11.92 -16.28
CA THR A 55 3.35 11.35 -16.54
C THR A 55 2.72 10.61 -15.36
N THR A 56 3.50 10.24 -14.35
CA THR A 56 3.04 9.45 -13.21
C THR A 56 3.56 9.99 -11.87
N LEU A 57 2.73 9.87 -10.83
CA LEU A 57 3.09 10.11 -9.44
C LEU A 57 3.18 8.79 -8.65
N ASP A 58 2.92 7.65 -9.29
CA ASP A 58 3.15 6.35 -8.68
C ASP A 58 4.65 6.05 -8.66
N LEU A 59 5.19 5.80 -7.46
CA LEU A 59 6.62 5.59 -7.26
C LEU A 59 7.15 4.34 -7.97
N GLU A 60 6.34 3.28 -8.07
CA GLU A 60 6.78 2.02 -8.67
C GLU A 60 6.82 2.14 -10.19
N GLU A 61 5.80 2.75 -10.79
CA GLU A 61 5.76 3.07 -12.21
C GLU A 61 6.86 4.06 -12.60
N LEU A 62 7.04 5.14 -11.83
CA LEU A 62 8.09 6.13 -12.04
C LEU A 62 9.49 5.50 -12.06
N LEU A 63 9.81 4.68 -11.05
CA LEU A 63 11.09 3.98 -10.98
C LEU A 63 11.23 2.93 -12.09
N THR A 64 10.13 2.35 -12.58
CA THR A 64 10.13 1.43 -13.73
C THR A 64 10.52 2.17 -15.01
N LEU A 65 9.86 3.29 -15.32
CA LEU A 65 10.18 4.12 -16.49
C LEU A 65 11.63 4.59 -16.46
N PHE A 66 12.09 5.05 -15.29
CA PHE A 66 13.47 5.46 -15.09
C PHE A 66 14.46 4.30 -15.32
N ALA A 67 14.19 3.13 -14.74
CA ALA A 67 15.04 1.95 -14.88
C ALA A 67 15.16 1.49 -16.34
N GLN A 68 14.06 1.56 -17.11
CA GLN A 68 14.04 1.22 -18.53
C GLN A 68 14.97 2.12 -19.35
N GLU A 69 15.02 3.43 -19.05
CA GLU A 69 15.92 4.34 -19.75
C GLU A 69 17.38 4.13 -19.32
N VAL A 70 17.65 3.91 -18.04
CA VAL A 70 19.01 3.61 -17.56
C VAL A 70 19.57 2.34 -18.20
N ALA A 71 18.74 1.31 -18.36
CA ALA A 71 19.15 0.03 -18.93
C ALA A 71 19.65 0.13 -20.39
N ARG A 72 19.34 1.21 -21.10
CA ARG A 72 19.89 1.47 -22.45
C ARG A 72 21.37 1.82 -22.45
N TYR A 73 21.89 2.32 -21.32
CA TYR A 73 23.27 2.80 -21.19
C TYR A 73 24.09 2.01 -20.17
N PHE A 74 23.43 1.31 -19.25
CA PHE A 74 24.06 0.67 -18.11
C PHE A 74 23.40 -0.66 -17.72
N ASP A 75 24.19 -1.72 -17.60
CA ASP A 75 23.72 -3.04 -17.18
C ASP A 75 23.67 -3.17 -15.66
N PHE A 76 22.48 -3.42 -15.12
CA PHE A 76 22.26 -3.68 -13.70
C PHE A 76 21.22 -4.80 -13.52
N SER A 77 21.31 -5.54 -12.41
CA SER A 77 20.38 -6.64 -12.11
C SER A 77 19.29 -6.26 -11.12
N GLY A 78 19.38 -5.09 -10.49
CA GLY A 78 18.37 -4.62 -9.54
C GLY A 78 18.49 -3.14 -9.22
N LEU A 79 17.34 -2.54 -8.90
CA LEU A 79 17.21 -1.14 -8.51
C LEU A 79 16.37 -1.03 -7.23
N TYR A 80 16.92 -0.31 -6.25
CA TYR A 80 16.31 -0.13 -4.94
C TYR A 80 16.33 1.35 -4.59
N PHE A 81 15.21 1.87 -4.11
CA PHE A 81 15.10 3.24 -3.64
C PHE A 81 14.72 3.25 -2.17
N LYS A 82 15.41 4.05 -1.36
CA LYS A 82 15.13 4.21 0.07
C LYS A 82 15.18 5.68 0.47
N CYS A 83 14.13 6.16 1.11
CA CYS A 83 14.10 7.44 1.83
C CYS A 83 13.72 7.21 3.30
N PRO A 84 13.75 8.23 4.17
CA PRO A 84 13.41 8.07 5.58
C PRO A 84 12.01 7.48 5.82
N SER A 85 11.04 7.81 4.97
CA SER A 85 9.64 7.40 5.12
C SER A 85 9.24 6.18 4.30
N LEU A 86 10.04 5.73 3.33
CA LEU A 86 9.67 4.62 2.45
C LEU A 86 10.88 3.86 1.89
N SER A 87 10.67 2.58 1.58
CA SER A 87 11.62 1.75 0.85
C SER A 87 10.90 1.02 -0.27
N LYS A 88 11.42 1.11 -1.50
CA LYS A 88 10.88 0.47 -2.69
C LYS A 88 11.95 -0.35 -3.39
N THR A 89 11.64 -1.62 -3.60
CA THR A 89 12.41 -2.52 -4.43
C THR A 89 11.67 -2.68 -5.74
N LEU A 90 12.32 -2.34 -6.86
CA LEU A 90 11.69 -2.49 -8.17
C LEU A 90 11.44 -3.98 -8.47
N ARG A 91 10.28 -4.30 -9.03
CA ARG A 91 9.95 -5.68 -9.43
C ARG A 91 11.03 -6.22 -10.38
N GLY A 92 11.42 -7.48 -10.18
CA GLY A 92 12.47 -8.13 -10.97
C GLY A 92 13.90 -7.88 -10.47
N SER A 93 14.10 -7.01 -9.47
CA SER A 93 15.44 -6.73 -8.91
C SER A 93 16.03 -7.96 -8.22
N ARG A 94 17.28 -8.28 -8.59
CA ARG A 94 18.08 -9.38 -8.01
C ARG A 94 19.34 -8.83 -7.37
N LYS A 95 19.76 -9.47 -6.28
CA LYS A 95 21.07 -9.23 -5.67
C LYS A 95 22.19 -9.59 -6.66
N ALA A 96 23.24 -8.79 -6.66
CA ALA A 96 24.42 -8.99 -7.48
C ALA A 96 25.68 -9.15 -6.62
N LYS A 97 26.83 -9.30 -7.28
CA LYS A 97 28.14 -9.31 -6.62
C LYS A 97 28.44 -8.01 -5.88
N GLN A 98 27.96 -6.87 -6.37
CA GLN A 98 28.21 -5.55 -5.80
C GLN A 98 26.96 -4.67 -5.86
N GLU A 99 26.90 -3.71 -4.94
CA GLU A 99 25.89 -2.66 -4.94
C GLU A 99 26.56 -1.28 -5.05
N ARG A 100 25.96 -0.37 -5.82
CA ARG A 100 26.38 1.03 -5.91
C ARG A 100 25.24 1.94 -5.48
N GLN A 101 25.53 2.79 -4.51
CA GLN A 101 24.57 3.69 -3.88
C GLN A 101 24.83 5.12 -4.30
N PHE A 102 23.76 5.83 -4.66
CA PHE A 102 23.76 7.22 -5.06
C PHE A 102 22.82 7.99 -4.15
N GLN A 103 23.34 9.03 -3.49
CA GLN A 103 22.52 9.94 -2.70
C GLN A 103 21.86 10.96 -3.63
N LEU A 104 20.53 11.02 -3.60
CA LEU A 104 19.75 11.97 -4.36
C LEU A 104 19.46 13.19 -3.49
N LYS A 105 19.93 14.36 -3.94
CA LYS A 105 19.75 15.64 -3.25
C LYS A 105 19.24 16.71 -4.21
N VAL A 106 18.33 17.56 -3.75
CA VAL A 106 17.88 18.77 -4.49
C VAL A 106 18.09 19.96 -3.58
N ASN A 107 18.88 20.94 -4.01
CA ASN A 107 19.21 22.14 -3.21
C ASN A 107 19.70 21.77 -1.79
N ASP A 108 20.59 20.78 -1.68
CA ASP A 108 21.09 20.18 -0.44
C ASP A 108 20.08 19.39 0.42
N ASP A 109 18.78 19.39 0.07
CA ASP A 109 17.80 18.54 0.71
C ASP A 109 17.96 17.08 0.27
N TYR A 110 18.16 16.18 1.23
CA TYR A 110 18.24 14.74 0.98
C TYR A 110 16.86 14.16 0.66
N ILE A 111 16.70 13.61 -0.55
CA ILE A 111 15.47 12.96 -0.99
C ILE A 111 15.49 11.47 -0.64
N GLY A 112 16.63 10.81 -0.86
CA GLY A 112 16.76 9.37 -0.69
C GLY A 112 18.05 8.83 -1.28
N THR A 113 18.22 7.51 -1.16
CA THR A 113 19.33 6.76 -1.74
C THR A 113 18.80 5.82 -2.80
N LEU A 114 19.41 5.88 -3.98
CA LEU A 114 19.16 4.98 -5.09
C LEU A 114 20.31 3.98 -5.20
N THR A 115 20.01 2.69 -5.16
CA THR A 115 20.98 1.61 -5.14
C THR A 115 20.82 0.72 -6.37
N TYR A 116 21.92 0.50 -7.08
CA TYR A 116 22.00 -0.42 -8.21
C TYR A 116 22.76 -1.69 -7.81
N SER A 117 22.18 -2.85 -8.06
CA SER A 117 22.87 -4.14 -8.00
C SER A 117 23.58 -4.40 -9.33
N ILE A 118 24.90 -4.56 -9.32
CA ILE A 118 25.73 -4.60 -10.53
C ILE A 118 26.68 -5.80 -10.50
N ASN A 119 26.91 -6.39 -11.68
CA ASN A 119 27.83 -7.53 -11.85
C ASN A 119 29.19 -7.14 -12.44
N ALA A 120 29.30 -5.92 -12.98
CA ALA A 120 30.51 -5.35 -13.55
C ALA A 120 30.72 -3.90 -13.06
N PRO A 121 31.97 -3.41 -12.99
CA PRO A 121 32.25 -2.02 -12.61
C PRO A 121 31.64 -1.01 -13.58
N ILE A 122 31.25 0.16 -13.07
CA ILE A 122 30.68 1.25 -13.88
C ILE A 122 31.81 2.01 -14.59
N SER A 123 31.73 2.13 -15.92
CA SER A 123 32.67 2.94 -16.69
C SER A 123 32.48 4.44 -16.38
N ILE A 124 33.54 5.25 -16.55
CA ILE A 124 33.47 6.71 -16.33
C ILE A 124 32.43 7.37 -17.26
N ALA A 125 32.30 6.89 -18.50
CA ALA A 125 31.31 7.41 -19.44
C ALA A 125 29.87 7.08 -18.99
N SER A 126 29.62 5.83 -18.59
CA SER A 126 28.32 5.41 -18.04
C SER A 126 27.96 6.15 -16.75
N PHE A 127 28.96 6.43 -15.91
CA PHE A 127 28.76 7.18 -14.67
C PHE A 127 28.25 8.61 -14.93
N LYS A 128 28.86 9.34 -15.89
CA LYS A 128 28.39 10.68 -16.27
C LYS A 128 26.96 10.68 -16.80
N ILE A 129 26.58 9.66 -17.58
CA ILE A 129 25.21 9.52 -18.09
C ILE A 129 24.24 9.23 -16.94
N LEU A 130 24.62 8.34 -16.02
CA LEU A 130 23.83 8.05 -14.83
C LEU A 130 23.58 9.31 -14.00
N GLU A 131 24.60 10.14 -13.77
CA GLU A 131 24.43 11.41 -13.05
C GLU A 131 23.41 12.33 -13.76
N GLN A 132 23.48 12.45 -15.09
CA GLN A 132 22.52 13.26 -15.86
C GLN A 132 21.10 12.68 -15.79
N LEU A 133 20.95 11.36 -15.85
CA LEU A 133 19.67 10.68 -15.71
C LEU A 133 19.12 10.86 -14.29
N HIS A 134 19.96 10.80 -13.25
CA HIS A 134 19.54 11.08 -11.87
C HIS A 134 18.97 12.49 -11.75
N GLN A 135 19.60 13.50 -12.36
CA GLN A 135 19.07 14.87 -12.37
C GLN A 135 17.65 14.95 -12.98
N CYS A 136 17.37 14.16 -14.02
CA CYS A 136 16.04 14.09 -14.63
C CYS A 136 15.00 13.46 -13.68
N LEU A 137 15.43 12.53 -12.83
CA LEU A 137 14.57 11.83 -11.87
C LEU A 137 14.24 12.67 -10.62
N LEU A 138 15.14 13.56 -10.20
CA LEU A 138 15.05 14.23 -8.89
C LEU A 138 13.70 14.90 -8.62
N HIS A 139 13.22 15.76 -9.54
CA HIS A 139 11.97 16.49 -9.34
C HIS A 139 10.72 15.59 -9.43
N PRO A 140 10.56 14.73 -10.46
CA PRO A 140 9.47 13.75 -10.49
C PRO A 140 9.43 12.87 -9.23
N LEU A 141 10.58 12.39 -8.76
CA LEU A 141 10.67 11.56 -7.57
C LEU A 141 10.29 12.32 -6.31
N LYS A 142 10.77 13.56 -6.14
CA LYS A 142 10.36 14.44 -5.03
C LYS A 142 8.85 14.64 -5.00
N ASN A 143 8.24 14.90 -6.17
CA ASN A 143 6.79 15.09 -6.29
C ASN A 143 6.02 13.81 -5.97
N ALA A 144 6.47 12.65 -6.47
CA ALA A 144 5.85 11.36 -6.18
C ALA A 144 5.93 11.01 -4.68
N ILE A 145 7.06 11.31 -4.02
CA ILE A 145 7.20 11.11 -2.56
C ILE A 145 6.25 12.04 -1.79
N ALA A 146 6.20 13.33 -2.15
CA ALA A 146 5.30 14.29 -1.52
C ALA A 146 3.82 13.91 -1.71
N TYR A 147 3.45 13.48 -2.93
CA TYR A 147 2.12 12.97 -3.23
C TYR A 147 1.79 11.73 -2.41
N HIS A 148 2.72 10.78 -2.31
CA HIS A 148 2.56 9.59 -1.46
C HIS A 148 2.33 10.00 0.00
N GLN A 149 3.11 10.93 0.55
CA GLN A 149 2.92 11.44 1.91
C GLN A 149 1.56 12.12 2.10
N ALA A 150 1.13 12.95 1.14
CA ALA A 150 -0.20 13.57 1.18
C ALA A 150 -1.31 12.52 1.13
N MET A 151 -1.16 11.47 0.33
CA MET A 151 -2.10 10.35 0.29
C MET A 151 -2.12 9.54 1.60
N GLN A 152 -0.97 9.38 2.26
CA GLN A 152 -0.91 8.77 3.59
C GLN A 152 -1.60 9.63 4.65
N LEU A 153 -1.51 10.96 4.57
CA LEU A 153 -2.29 11.86 5.44
C LEU A 153 -3.80 11.76 5.14
N ALA A 154 -4.16 11.54 3.88
CA ALA A 154 -5.54 11.28 3.46
C ALA A 154 -6.03 9.85 3.78
N MET A 155 -5.33 9.09 4.63
CA MET A 155 -5.76 7.77 5.11
C MET A 155 -6.64 7.82 6.37
N GLN A 156 -6.81 8.99 6.97
CA GLN A 156 -7.64 9.15 8.15
C GLN A 156 -9.02 9.72 7.79
N ASP A 157 -10.02 9.36 8.57
CA ASP A 157 -11.33 9.99 8.59
C ASP A 157 -11.22 11.32 9.34
N ALA A 158 -11.55 12.43 8.66
CA ALA A 158 -11.36 13.78 9.22
C ALA A 158 -12.22 14.06 10.46
N LEU A 159 -13.36 13.36 10.62
CA LEU A 159 -14.25 13.56 11.75
C LEU A 159 -13.77 12.79 13.00
N THR A 160 -13.46 11.50 12.85
CA THR A 160 -13.17 10.60 13.98
C THR A 160 -11.67 10.39 14.24
N GLY A 161 -10.82 10.76 13.28
CA GLY A 161 -9.38 10.49 13.30
C GLY A 161 -9.01 9.01 13.16
N LEU A 162 -9.98 8.14 12.87
CA LEU A 162 -9.76 6.71 12.60
C LEU A 162 -9.19 6.51 11.20
N GLY A 163 -8.74 5.29 10.88
CA GLY A 163 -8.45 4.96 9.50
C GLY A 163 -9.70 5.05 8.63
N ASN A 164 -9.59 5.54 7.41
CA ASN A 164 -10.71 5.55 6.47
C ASN A 164 -10.78 4.27 5.64
N ARG A 165 -11.78 4.17 4.77
CA ARG A 165 -11.98 3.01 3.88
C ARG A 165 -10.76 2.66 3.03
N ARG A 166 -10.01 3.66 2.54
CA ARG A 166 -8.80 3.41 1.75
C ARG A 166 -7.72 2.76 2.62
N TYR A 167 -7.53 3.29 3.83
CA TYR A 167 -6.55 2.73 4.75
C TYR A 167 -6.92 1.32 5.20
N PHE A 168 -8.21 1.09 5.46
CA PHE A 168 -8.74 -0.24 5.75
C PHE A 168 -8.35 -1.26 4.67
N ASN A 169 -8.60 -0.96 3.40
CA ASN A 169 -8.30 -1.88 2.29
C ASN A 169 -6.81 -2.23 2.22
N GLU A 170 -5.93 -1.23 2.39
CA GLU A 170 -4.48 -1.45 2.38
C GLU A 170 -4.02 -2.27 3.59
N GLN A 171 -4.56 -2.00 4.77
CA GLN A 171 -4.20 -2.71 6.00
C GLN A 171 -4.75 -4.14 6.02
N LEU A 172 -5.97 -4.37 5.52
CA LEU A 172 -6.55 -5.71 5.42
C LEU A 172 -5.68 -6.61 4.55
N LYS A 173 -5.30 -6.11 3.36
CA LYS A 173 -4.40 -6.83 2.46
C LYS A 173 -3.06 -7.16 3.13
N ARG A 174 -2.46 -6.20 3.83
CA ARG A 174 -1.19 -6.40 4.55
C ARG A 174 -1.33 -7.42 5.66
N ALA A 175 -2.37 -7.33 6.47
CA ALA A 175 -2.65 -8.25 7.57
C ALA A 175 -2.84 -9.69 7.05
N MET A 176 -3.62 -9.89 5.98
CA MET A 176 -3.81 -11.19 5.35
C MET A 176 -2.50 -11.79 4.82
N HIS A 177 -1.68 -11.00 4.12
CA HIS A 177 -0.38 -11.46 3.65
C HIS A 177 0.58 -11.79 4.81
N ASN A 178 0.56 -11.00 5.89
CA ASN A 178 1.36 -11.27 7.09
C ASN A 178 0.94 -12.57 7.76
N ALA A 179 -0.37 -12.78 7.93
CA ALA A 179 -0.95 -13.98 8.52
C ALA A 179 -0.59 -15.24 7.73
N ASN A 180 -0.71 -15.19 6.41
CA ASN A 180 -0.33 -16.31 5.54
C ASN A 180 1.17 -16.65 5.65
N ARG A 181 2.04 -15.64 5.83
CA ARG A 181 3.49 -15.86 5.98
C ARG A 181 3.88 -16.43 7.35
N HIS A 182 3.22 -15.99 8.42
CA HIS A 182 3.58 -16.36 9.79
C HIS A 182 2.67 -17.43 10.40
N HIS A 183 1.72 -17.96 9.62
CA HIS A 183 0.69 -18.88 10.06
C HIS A 183 -0.09 -18.39 11.29
N SER A 184 -0.33 -17.08 11.39
CA SER A 184 -1.12 -16.46 12.44
C SER A 184 -2.58 -16.26 12.01
N LEU A 185 -3.48 -16.11 12.99
CA LEU A 185 -4.88 -15.79 12.75
C LEU A 185 -5.08 -14.28 12.64
N VAL A 186 -5.88 -13.86 11.67
CA VAL A 186 -6.41 -12.49 11.56
C VAL A 186 -7.92 -12.56 11.68
N GLY A 187 -8.46 -11.71 12.54
CA GLY A 187 -9.89 -11.52 12.70
C GLY A 187 -10.34 -10.18 12.13
N LEU A 188 -11.58 -10.14 11.66
CA LEU A 188 -12.23 -8.95 11.17
C LEU A 188 -13.54 -8.77 11.91
N VAL A 189 -13.75 -7.57 12.45
CA VAL A 189 -15.03 -7.12 13.02
C VAL A 189 -15.55 -5.98 12.16
N VAL A 190 -16.80 -6.07 11.73
CA VAL A 190 -17.53 -4.99 11.03
C VAL A 190 -18.72 -4.61 11.88
N GLY A 191 -18.88 -3.32 12.12
CA GLY A 191 -19.88 -2.75 13.02
C GLY A 191 -20.72 -1.68 12.36
N ASP A 192 -21.95 -1.56 12.79
CA ASP A 192 -22.89 -0.52 12.34
C ASP A 192 -23.69 0.02 13.53
N LEU A 193 -23.89 1.34 13.54
CA LEU A 193 -24.63 2.01 14.60
C LEU A 193 -26.15 1.85 14.43
N ASN A 194 -26.77 1.17 15.38
CA ASN A 194 -28.22 1.00 15.39
C ASN A 194 -28.91 2.35 15.66
N LYS A 195 -29.91 2.68 14.83
CA LYS A 195 -30.74 3.91 14.94
C LYS A 195 -29.98 5.23 14.75
N PHE A 196 -28.78 5.22 14.16
CA PHE A 196 -28.01 6.44 13.93
C PHE A 196 -28.78 7.47 13.08
N LYS A 197 -29.48 7.02 12.04
CA LYS A 197 -30.33 7.90 11.23
C LYS A 197 -31.39 8.66 12.05
N ALA A 198 -32.03 7.99 13.01
CA ALA A 198 -33.01 8.64 13.89
C ALA A 198 -32.38 9.74 14.75
N ILE A 199 -31.13 9.56 15.19
CA ILE A 199 -30.41 10.61 15.93
C ILE A 199 -30.20 11.84 15.04
N ASN A 200 -29.77 11.64 13.78
CA ASN A 200 -29.62 12.75 12.83
C ASN A 200 -30.95 13.45 12.54
N ASP A 201 -32.02 12.69 12.33
CA ASP A 201 -33.34 13.23 11.99
C ASP A 201 -33.96 14.01 13.16
N ASN A 202 -33.75 13.56 14.41
CA ASN A 202 -34.34 14.18 15.60
C ASN A 202 -33.49 15.30 16.22
N PHE A 203 -32.15 15.24 16.11
CA PHE A 203 -31.22 16.15 16.80
C PHE A 203 -30.25 16.87 15.87
N GLY A 204 -30.33 16.61 14.56
CA GLY A 204 -29.49 17.21 13.53
C GLY A 204 -28.11 16.57 13.38
N HIS A 205 -27.48 16.80 12.23
CA HIS A 205 -26.14 16.29 11.92
C HIS A 205 -25.05 16.65 12.96
N PRO A 206 -25.00 17.86 13.55
CA PRO A 206 -24.00 18.17 14.57
C PRO A 206 -24.08 17.26 15.80
N ALA A 207 -25.27 16.73 16.14
CA ALA A 207 -25.41 15.76 17.21
C ALA A 207 -24.90 14.38 16.78
N GLY A 208 -25.23 13.95 15.56
CA GLY A 208 -24.69 12.71 14.98
C GLY A 208 -23.17 12.70 14.88
N ASP A 209 -22.56 13.82 14.50
CA ASP A 209 -21.10 13.97 14.43
C ASP A 209 -20.45 13.75 15.80
N LYS A 210 -21.01 14.34 16.86
CA LYS A 210 -20.54 14.11 18.24
C LYS A 210 -20.68 12.65 18.64
N VAL A 211 -21.78 12.00 18.27
CA VAL A 211 -21.99 10.57 18.54
C VAL A 211 -20.93 9.71 17.83
N LEU A 212 -20.60 10.02 16.57
CA LEU A 212 -19.58 9.29 15.81
C LEU A 212 -18.18 9.46 16.42
N ILE A 213 -17.83 10.68 16.81
CA ILE A 213 -16.55 10.98 17.49
C ILE A 213 -16.46 10.19 18.80
N GLU A 214 -17.50 10.24 19.61
CA GLU A 214 -17.49 9.60 20.92
C GLU A 214 -17.50 8.07 20.82
N PHE A 215 -18.26 7.52 19.88
CA PHE A 215 -18.24 6.10 19.58
C PHE A 215 -16.85 5.66 19.10
N ALA A 216 -16.17 6.43 18.25
CA ALA A 216 -14.81 6.16 17.83
C ALA A 216 -13.82 6.14 19.02
N ASN A 217 -13.99 7.06 19.97
CA ASN A 217 -13.17 7.09 21.20
C ASN A 217 -13.41 5.85 22.08
N VAL A 218 -14.68 5.45 22.25
CA VAL A 218 -15.04 4.22 22.97
C VAL A 218 -14.46 2.98 22.28
N LEU A 219 -14.50 2.90 20.95
CA LEU A 219 -13.91 1.77 20.23
C LEU A 219 -12.40 1.67 20.44
N LYS A 220 -11.68 2.81 20.47
CA LYS A 220 -10.24 2.83 20.76
C LYS A 220 -9.90 2.22 22.11
N THR A 221 -10.74 2.42 23.14
CA THR A 221 -10.50 1.84 24.47
C THR A 221 -10.85 0.35 24.56
N CYS A 222 -11.60 -0.19 23.59
CA CYS A 222 -12.02 -1.59 23.58
C CYS A 222 -10.99 -2.55 22.96
N ILE A 223 -10.09 -2.02 22.12
CA ILE A 223 -9.11 -2.78 21.33
C ILE A 223 -7.69 -2.61 21.86
N ARG A 224 -6.74 -3.40 21.34
CA ARG A 224 -5.31 -3.29 21.68
C ARG A 224 -4.62 -2.34 20.72
N ASP A 225 -3.45 -1.82 21.11
CA ASP A 225 -2.60 -0.98 20.24
C ASP A 225 -2.13 -1.71 18.96
N SER A 226 -2.10 -3.04 18.98
CA SER A 226 -1.77 -3.87 17.81
C SER A 226 -2.92 -3.99 16.81
N ASP A 227 -4.15 -3.71 17.22
CA ASP A 227 -5.33 -3.82 16.39
C ASP A 227 -5.56 -2.50 15.66
N SER A 228 -6.14 -2.55 14.47
CA SER A 228 -6.38 -1.35 13.66
C SER A 228 -7.88 -1.06 13.56
N LEU A 229 -8.26 0.20 13.78
CA LEU A 229 -9.65 0.67 13.77
C LEU A 229 -9.91 1.65 12.63
N PHE A 230 -11.04 1.45 11.96
CA PHE A 230 -11.41 2.19 10.77
C PHE A 230 -12.87 2.64 10.82
N ARG A 231 -13.15 3.80 10.24
CA ARG A 231 -14.48 4.20 9.79
C ARG A 231 -14.59 3.90 8.30
N PHE A 232 -15.39 2.88 7.97
CA PHE A 232 -15.50 2.35 6.61
C PHE A 232 -16.62 3.03 5.81
N GLY A 233 -17.67 3.49 6.49
CA GLY A 233 -18.84 4.16 5.92
C GLY A 233 -19.31 5.35 6.76
N GLY A 234 -20.56 5.76 6.57
CA GLY A 234 -21.15 6.87 7.33
C GLY A 234 -21.22 6.55 8.83
N ASP A 235 -21.83 5.43 9.17
CA ASP A 235 -22.03 4.88 10.51
C ASP A 235 -21.47 3.45 10.66
N GLU A 236 -20.63 3.04 9.71
CA GLU A 236 -19.99 1.74 9.64
C GLU A 236 -18.53 1.81 10.07
N PHE A 237 -18.13 0.88 10.93
CA PHE A 237 -16.80 0.78 11.51
C PHE A 237 -16.21 -0.61 11.26
N ALA A 238 -14.89 -0.71 11.16
CA ALA A 238 -14.21 -1.98 11.00
C ALA A 238 -12.99 -2.07 11.91
N ILE A 239 -12.72 -3.26 12.45
CA ILE A 239 -11.55 -3.56 13.28
C ILE A 239 -10.82 -4.74 12.67
N ILE A 240 -9.53 -4.55 12.38
CA ILE A 240 -8.62 -5.63 12.00
C ILE A 240 -7.87 -6.06 13.25
N VAL A 241 -8.02 -7.34 13.61
CA VAL A 241 -7.42 -7.95 14.80
C VAL A 241 -6.29 -8.85 14.35
N GLU A 242 -5.05 -8.40 14.54
CA GLU A 242 -3.85 -9.14 14.15
C GLU A 242 -3.41 -10.10 15.26
N ASN A 243 -2.86 -11.26 14.89
CA ASN A 243 -2.42 -12.30 15.82
C ASN A 243 -3.54 -12.69 16.81
N ALA A 244 -4.75 -12.81 16.28
CA ALA A 244 -5.93 -13.10 17.06
C ALA A 244 -5.88 -14.55 17.62
N ASN A 245 -6.60 -14.76 18.71
CA ASN A 245 -6.94 -16.10 19.20
C ASN A 245 -8.45 -16.31 19.08
N ASP A 246 -8.92 -17.54 19.32
CA ASP A 246 -10.33 -17.91 19.11
C ASP A 246 -11.32 -17.06 19.94
N SER A 247 -10.87 -16.48 21.06
CA SER A 247 -11.70 -15.65 21.93
C SER A 247 -11.60 -14.15 21.64
N ALA A 248 -10.63 -13.69 20.83
CA ALA A 248 -10.33 -12.27 20.66
C ALA A 248 -11.54 -11.47 20.15
N LEU A 249 -12.25 -11.99 19.14
CA LEU A 249 -13.40 -11.31 18.54
C LEU A 249 -14.57 -11.21 19.52
N ASN A 250 -14.83 -12.27 20.28
CA ASN A 250 -15.87 -12.27 21.31
C ASN A 250 -15.53 -11.29 22.43
N ILE A 251 -14.27 -11.21 22.86
CA ILE A 251 -13.83 -10.26 23.89
C ILE A 251 -14.03 -8.81 23.42
N ILE A 252 -13.65 -8.50 22.17
CA ILE A 252 -13.86 -7.17 21.60
C ILE A 252 -15.36 -6.85 21.54
N GLU A 253 -16.19 -7.77 21.05
CA GLU A 253 -17.64 -7.58 21.02
C GLU A 253 -18.21 -7.27 22.42
N GLN A 254 -17.84 -8.06 23.43
CA GLN A 254 -18.33 -7.85 24.79
C GLN A 254 -17.88 -6.50 25.36
N ARG A 255 -16.62 -6.11 25.15
CA ARG A 255 -16.10 -4.81 25.60
C ARG A 255 -16.85 -3.65 24.98
N VAL A 256 -17.09 -3.71 23.67
CA VAL A 256 -17.85 -2.66 22.97
C VAL A 256 -19.26 -2.57 23.54
N LEU A 257 -19.98 -3.69 23.67
CA LEU A 257 -21.34 -3.71 24.19
C LEU A 257 -21.45 -3.21 25.64
N GLN A 258 -20.42 -3.45 26.47
CA GLN A 258 -20.35 -2.95 27.85
C GLN A 258 -20.01 -1.46 27.93
N ALA A 259 -19.12 -0.97 27.07
CA ALA A 259 -18.65 0.42 27.12
C ALA A 259 -19.68 1.44 26.60
N LEU A 260 -20.59 1.03 25.70
CA LEU A 260 -21.63 1.91 25.15
C LEU A 260 -22.54 2.55 26.23
N PRO A 261 -23.16 1.79 27.14
CA PRO A 261 -24.01 2.38 28.19
C PRO A 261 -23.23 3.13 29.27
N GLU A 262 -21.92 2.87 29.43
CA GLU A 262 -21.07 3.59 30.38
C GLU A 262 -20.72 5.01 29.90
N ASN A 263 -20.72 5.23 28.59
CA ASN A 263 -20.49 6.55 28.03
C ASN A 263 -21.75 7.42 28.14
N VAL A 264 -21.63 8.56 28.85
CA VAL A 264 -22.74 9.47 29.14
C VAL A 264 -23.48 9.93 27.86
N LEU A 265 -22.74 10.31 26.81
CA LEU A 265 -23.33 10.80 25.57
C LEU A 265 -24.02 9.68 24.78
N LEU A 266 -23.37 8.52 24.66
CA LEU A 266 -23.93 7.40 23.91
C LEU A 266 -25.17 6.81 24.63
N ALA A 267 -25.13 6.76 25.96
CA ALA A 267 -26.26 6.36 26.80
C ALA A 267 -27.45 7.33 26.70
N GLN A 268 -27.19 8.65 26.62
CA GLN A 268 -28.23 9.66 26.41
C GLN A 268 -29.06 9.38 25.15
N TYR A 269 -28.41 9.01 24.05
CA TYR A 269 -29.08 8.66 22.80
C TYR A 269 -29.54 7.20 22.72
N LYS A 270 -29.30 6.41 23.79
CA LYS A 270 -29.54 4.95 23.81
C LYS A 270 -28.95 4.27 22.58
N LEU A 271 -27.75 4.68 22.20
CA LEU A 271 -27.08 4.18 21.01
C LEU A 271 -26.80 2.68 21.16
N GLY A 272 -27.19 1.91 20.15
CA GLY A 272 -26.79 0.51 20.03
C GLY A 272 -25.80 0.33 18.89
N CYS A 273 -25.12 -0.81 18.86
CA CYS A 273 -24.30 -1.23 17.74
C CYS A 273 -24.53 -2.71 17.46
N SER A 274 -24.51 -3.07 16.18
CA SER A 274 -24.47 -4.46 15.74
C SER A 274 -23.06 -4.76 15.22
N LEU A 275 -22.47 -5.88 15.62
CA LEU A 275 -21.09 -6.27 15.26
C LEU A 275 -21.07 -7.65 14.59
N GLY A 276 -20.74 -7.73 13.31
CA GLY A 276 -20.42 -8.98 12.63
C GLY A 276 -18.92 -9.27 12.74
N SER A 277 -18.53 -10.50 13.02
CA SER A 277 -17.11 -10.85 13.14
C SER A 277 -16.79 -12.20 12.55
N THR A 278 -15.60 -12.34 11.97
CA THR A 278 -15.12 -13.62 11.46
C THR A 278 -13.59 -13.68 11.44
N PHE A 279 -13.04 -14.89 11.41
CA PHE A 279 -11.61 -15.11 11.19
C PHE A 279 -11.31 -15.36 9.71
N MET A 280 -10.10 -15.03 9.29
CA MET A 280 -9.58 -15.31 7.96
C MET A 280 -9.44 -16.83 7.74
N ASN A 281 -9.92 -17.30 6.60
CA ASN A 281 -9.72 -18.64 6.07
C ASN A 281 -8.55 -18.63 5.07
N ARG A 282 -7.93 -19.80 4.86
CA ARG A 282 -6.79 -19.94 3.93
C ARG A 282 -7.12 -19.57 2.48
N ALA A 283 -8.37 -19.70 2.07
CA ALA A 283 -8.83 -19.45 0.70
C ALA A 283 -9.42 -18.05 0.49
N ASP A 284 -9.46 -17.21 1.53
CA ASP A 284 -10.04 -15.88 1.38
C ASP A 284 -9.12 -14.95 0.59
N ASP A 285 -9.75 -14.09 -0.19
CA ASP A 285 -9.24 -12.81 -0.64
C ASP A 285 -9.84 -11.66 0.20
N GLU A 286 -9.40 -10.43 -0.06
CA GLU A 286 -9.85 -9.26 0.70
C GLU A 286 -11.39 -9.08 0.65
N HIS A 287 -12.01 -9.41 -0.49
CA HIS A 287 -13.45 -9.25 -0.70
C HIS A 287 -14.25 -10.30 0.06
N SER A 288 -13.94 -11.58 -0.14
CA SER A 288 -14.61 -12.72 0.51
C SER A 288 -14.46 -12.69 2.03
N PHE A 289 -13.30 -12.25 2.54
CA PHE A 289 -13.12 -12.07 3.98
C PHE A 289 -14.06 -11.00 4.54
N PHE A 290 -14.12 -9.83 3.88
CA PHE A 290 -15.01 -8.75 4.27
C PHE A 290 -16.49 -9.17 4.17
N GLU A 291 -16.88 -9.79 3.06
CA GLU A 291 -18.25 -10.23 2.83
C GLU A 291 -18.73 -11.21 3.91
N ARG A 292 -17.88 -12.14 4.38
CA ARG A 292 -18.26 -13.04 5.47
C ARG A 292 -18.49 -12.29 6.79
N ALA A 293 -17.71 -11.26 7.08
CA ALA A 293 -17.91 -10.44 8.27
C ALA A 293 -19.21 -9.61 8.16
N ASP A 294 -19.48 -9.04 6.99
CA ASP A 294 -20.70 -8.29 6.69
C ASP A 294 -21.96 -9.19 6.75
N GLN A 295 -21.89 -10.40 6.20
CA GLN A 295 -22.97 -11.38 6.34
C GLN A 295 -23.24 -11.73 7.80
N ALA A 296 -22.20 -11.83 8.65
CA ALA A 296 -22.37 -12.04 10.08
C ALA A 296 -23.06 -10.85 10.76
N LEU A 297 -22.74 -9.61 10.34
CA LEU A 297 -23.39 -8.38 10.80
C LEU A 297 -24.87 -8.36 10.40
N TYR A 298 -25.15 -8.64 9.13
CA TYR A 298 -26.50 -8.68 8.57
C TYR A 298 -27.41 -9.66 9.33
N ARG A 299 -26.91 -10.86 9.64
CA ARG A 299 -27.64 -11.86 10.45
C ARG A 299 -28.00 -11.32 11.84
N LYS A 300 -27.11 -10.58 12.49
CA LYS A 300 -27.39 -9.98 13.80
C LYS A 300 -28.45 -8.88 13.71
N LYS A 301 -28.40 -8.04 12.67
CA LYS A 301 -29.42 -7.00 12.43
C LYS A 301 -30.81 -7.60 12.22
N ILE A 302 -30.94 -8.65 11.41
CA ILE A 302 -32.24 -9.33 11.21
C ILE A 302 -32.80 -9.86 12.52
N ASN A 303 -31.97 -10.56 13.30
CA ASN A 303 -32.41 -11.15 14.57
C ASN A 303 -32.85 -10.09 15.60
N GLN A 304 -32.23 -8.91 15.59
CA GLN A 304 -32.66 -7.79 16.43
C GLN A 304 -34.01 -7.22 15.99
N THR A 305 -34.24 -7.06 14.69
CA THR A 305 -35.52 -6.59 14.15
C THR A 305 -36.66 -7.59 14.43
N GLN A 306 -36.41 -8.89 14.26
CA GLN A 306 -37.41 -9.93 14.55
C GLN A 306 -37.81 -9.98 16.02
N ARG A 307 -36.87 -9.73 16.95
CA ARG A 307 -37.18 -9.62 18.39
C ARG A 307 -38.07 -8.42 18.73
N LEU A 308 -38.04 -7.36 17.92
CA LEU A 308 -38.86 -6.17 18.12
C LEU A 308 -40.25 -6.26 17.47
N SER A 309 -40.45 -7.18 16.52
CA SER A 309 -41.73 -7.37 15.80
C SER A 309 -42.65 -8.42 16.42
N VAL A 310 -42.21 -9.14 17.47
CA VAL A 310 -43.06 -10.07 18.22
C VAL A 310 -43.65 -9.33 19.43
N VAL A 311 -44.70 -8.55 19.17
CA VAL A 311 -45.62 -7.98 20.19
C VAL A 311 -47.04 -8.07 19.65
#